data_AF-A0A2D7DX40-F1
#
_entry.id   AF-A0A2D7DX40-F1
#
_cell.length_a   1.000
_cell.length_b   1.000
_cell.length_c   1.000
_cell.angle_alpha   90.00
_cell.angle_beta   90.00
_cell.angle_gamma   90.00
#
_symmetry.space_group_name_H-M   'P 1'
#
loop_
_entity.id
_entity.type
_entity.pdbx_description
1 polymer ?
#
loop_
_entity_poly.entity_id
_entity_poly.type
_entity_poly.pdbx_seq_one_letter_code
_entity_poly.pdbx_strand_id
1 'polypeptide(L)'
;MSIRNAADVLSMAQVAEGALDEHSAALQRIRELSIQAATDILNSEQRVYLQTEVNQLLSEMDRVSRDTTFNEIAVLDGTFADRRFQIGSHEREKAVISVANMRNDMLGAYQASTEHTSGEANLAANIKAGASKATIASDVVDADNFNITGLLGTATIDVLAGQTAKDVVELTNDKFDNTGVSATATTTVKLQVTSSEGGMQGTGKVVSMNIYGKNSAAQSITAQIGIGSSVATGDLTDLRDQFNAYSATTGISAQLSADKASLMLVQDEGLDIVIENVDFAGVTTNVDTTRFVATAMDQAQATAGTSVSITDSSYTTAATDSFRASGIVTFHSSQSFSIVPANPNGGLFESTAIASNLNKVSSINVTTMAGAVDALKVVDRALDRVHMERAKFGALMSRMNVVIDNLTTISQSQRASKSRILDADFAKESSRLAKSQILQQSAMNMIAQASRTMQNVLVLFQG
;
A
#
# COMPACT_ATOMS: atom_id res chain seq x y z
N MET A 1 8.84 -25.95 32.06
CA MET A 1 9.18 -24.57 31.66
C MET A 1 8.71 -24.29 30.25
N SER A 2 8.83 -25.24 29.32
CA SER A 2 8.40 -25.08 27.92
C SER A 2 6.91 -24.75 27.73
N ILE A 3 5.99 -25.28 28.55
CA ILE A 3 4.56 -24.87 28.55
C ILE A 3 4.37 -23.40 28.95
N ARG A 4 5.13 -22.92 29.95
CA ARG A 4 5.08 -21.51 30.38
C ARG A 4 5.58 -20.60 29.27
N ASN A 5 6.72 -20.93 28.67
CA ASN A 5 7.26 -20.16 27.55
C ASN A 5 6.27 -20.09 26.36
N ALA A 6 5.57 -21.18 26.06
CA ALA A 6 4.53 -21.18 25.01
C ALA A 6 3.30 -20.34 25.40
N ALA A 7 2.91 -20.33 26.68
CA ALA A 7 1.85 -19.48 27.20
C ALA A 7 2.24 -17.99 27.21
N ASP A 8 3.51 -17.67 27.49
CA ASP A 8 4.03 -16.31 27.43
C ASP A 8 4.00 -15.78 25.99
N VAL A 9 4.36 -16.62 25.01
CA VAL A 9 4.22 -16.31 23.58
C VAL A 9 2.77 -16.07 23.20
N LEU A 10 1.85 -16.91 23.68
CA LEU A 10 0.42 -16.75 23.42
C LEU A 10 -0.09 -15.42 23.99
N SER A 11 0.31 -15.08 25.20
CA SER A 11 -0.07 -13.83 25.87
C SER A 11 0.49 -12.60 25.14
N MET A 12 1.75 -12.67 24.70
CA MET A 12 2.37 -11.63 23.87
C MET A 12 1.62 -11.45 22.54
N ALA A 13 1.26 -12.55 21.87
CA ALA A 13 0.50 -12.50 20.62
C ALA A 13 -0.89 -11.87 20.83
N GLN A 14 -1.55 -12.13 21.96
CA GLN A 14 -2.85 -11.53 22.31
C GLN A 14 -2.73 -10.02 22.56
N VAL A 15 -1.68 -9.59 23.27
CA VAL A 15 -1.41 -8.15 23.49
C VAL A 15 -1.16 -7.43 22.16
N ALA A 16 -0.35 -8.03 21.28
CA ALA A 16 -0.10 -7.47 19.96
C ALA A 16 -1.35 -7.45 19.07
N GLU A 17 -2.16 -8.52 19.08
CA GLU A 17 -3.39 -8.60 18.29
C GLU A 17 -4.44 -7.58 18.75
N GLY A 18 -4.61 -7.37 20.06
CA GLY A 18 -5.49 -6.33 20.59
C GLY A 18 -5.08 -4.93 20.16
N ALA A 19 -3.77 -4.62 20.18
CA ALA A 19 -3.27 -3.35 19.68
C ALA A 19 -3.47 -3.17 18.16
N LEU A 20 -3.39 -4.25 17.38
CA LEU A 20 -3.69 -4.20 15.95
C LEU A 20 -5.19 -4.06 15.64
N ASP A 21 -6.06 -4.52 16.53
CA ASP A 21 -7.50 -4.29 16.41
C ASP A 21 -7.83 -2.81 16.56
N GLU A 22 -7.19 -2.10 17.51
CA GLU A 22 -7.29 -0.64 17.65
C GLU A 22 -6.80 0.09 16.39
N HIS A 23 -5.67 -0.33 15.79
CA HIS A 23 -5.21 0.23 14.51
C HIS A 23 -6.22 0.02 13.38
N SER A 24 -6.82 -1.18 13.32
CA SER A 24 -7.84 -1.49 12.32
C SER A 24 -9.07 -0.59 12.48
N ALA A 25 -9.53 -0.37 13.72
CA ALA A 25 -10.67 0.50 14.02
C ALA A 25 -10.36 1.97 13.69
N ALA A 26 -9.16 2.46 14.06
CA ALA A 26 -8.71 3.81 13.75
C ALA A 26 -8.62 4.04 12.23
N LEU A 27 -8.04 3.09 11.48
CA LEU A 27 -7.94 3.18 10.02
C LEU A 27 -9.31 3.11 9.34
N GLN A 28 -10.24 2.27 9.81
CA GLN A 28 -11.61 2.25 9.31
C GLN A 28 -12.31 3.60 9.54
N ARG A 29 -12.10 4.21 10.72
CA ARG A 29 -12.63 5.56 10.99
C ARG A 29 -12.00 6.62 10.09
N ILE A 30 -10.68 6.59 9.88
CA ILE A 30 -10.01 7.50 8.93
C ILE A 30 -10.58 7.30 7.52
N ARG A 31 -10.84 6.05 7.11
CA ARG A 31 -11.49 5.74 5.82
C ARG A 31 -12.85 6.41 5.69
N GLU A 32 -13.70 6.33 6.72
CA GLU A 32 -15.00 7.00 6.74
C GLU A 32 -14.87 8.53 6.59
N LEU A 33 -13.92 9.14 7.32
CA LEU A 33 -13.64 10.58 7.24
C LEU A 33 -13.10 10.98 5.87
N SER A 34 -12.27 10.15 5.24
CA SER A 34 -11.78 10.34 3.87
C SER A 34 -12.91 10.24 2.85
N ILE A 35 -13.83 9.27 2.98
CA ILE A 35 -15.02 9.17 2.12
C ILE A 35 -15.87 10.44 2.28
N GLN A 36 -16.06 10.89 3.52
CA GLN A 36 -16.80 12.12 3.80
C GLN A 36 -16.11 13.31 3.13
N ALA A 37 -14.81 13.52 3.37
CA ALA A 37 -14.04 14.64 2.80
C ALA A 37 -13.94 14.61 1.25
N ALA A 38 -14.07 13.44 0.64
CA ALA A 38 -14.10 13.27 -0.81
C ALA A 38 -15.44 13.71 -1.45
N THR A 39 -16.49 13.94 -0.67
CA THR A 39 -17.76 14.46 -1.21
C THR A 39 -17.73 15.98 -1.41
N ASP A 40 -18.22 16.43 -2.57
CA ASP A 40 -18.12 17.82 -3.03
C ASP A 40 -19.08 18.80 -2.33
N ILE A 41 -19.92 18.31 -1.40
CA ILE A 41 -20.85 19.15 -0.62
C ILE A 41 -20.17 19.83 0.58
N LEU A 42 -18.94 19.45 0.91
CA LEU A 42 -18.19 20.02 2.04
C LEU A 42 -17.34 21.21 1.59
N ASN A 43 -17.40 22.28 2.37
CA ASN A 43 -16.50 23.40 2.16
C ASN A 43 -15.10 23.12 2.74
N SER A 44 -14.12 23.96 2.39
CA SER A 44 -12.73 23.78 2.84
C SER A 44 -12.56 23.86 4.36
N GLU A 45 -13.41 24.62 5.06
CA GLU A 45 -13.38 24.72 6.53
C GLU A 45 -13.83 23.40 7.18
N GLN A 46 -14.90 22.80 6.67
CA GLN A 46 -15.39 21.50 7.15
C GLN A 46 -14.37 20.39 6.92
N ARG A 47 -13.63 20.41 5.80
CA ARG A 47 -12.54 19.45 5.55
C ARG A 47 -11.37 19.62 6.54
N VAL A 48 -11.12 20.82 7.04
CA VAL A 48 -10.13 21.04 8.10
C VAL A 48 -10.59 20.45 9.45
N TYR A 49 -11.89 20.49 9.76
CA TYR A 49 -12.43 19.80 10.94
C TYR A 49 -12.26 18.28 10.84
N LEU A 50 -12.52 17.70 9.67
CA LEU A 50 -12.27 16.26 9.43
C LEU A 50 -10.78 15.94 9.55
N GLN A 51 -9.89 16.77 9.00
CA GLN A 51 -8.44 16.58 9.15
C GLN A 51 -8.00 16.61 10.62
N THR A 52 -8.63 17.42 11.47
CA THR A 52 -8.30 17.48 12.90
C THR A 52 -8.64 16.17 13.59
N GLU A 53 -9.78 15.56 13.26
CA GLU A 53 -10.14 14.22 13.75
C GLU A 53 -9.18 13.15 13.22
N VAL A 54 -8.83 13.19 11.93
CA VAL A 54 -7.82 12.29 11.34
C VAL A 54 -6.48 12.41 12.08
N ASN A 55 -6.01 13.62 12.37
CA ASN A 55 -4.76 13.84 13.09
C ASN A 55 -4.79 13.26 14.51
N GLN A 56 -5.94 13.33 15.21
CA GLN A 56 -6.11 12.73 16.52
C GLN A 56 -6.05 11.19 16.45
N LEU A 57 -6.72 10.59 15.48
CA LEU A 57 -6.69 9.14 15.25
C LEU A 57 -5.27 8.66 14.92
N LEU A 58 -4.55 9.40 14.07
CA LEU A 58 -3.15 9.12 13.77
C LEU A 58 -2.26 9.22 15.01
N SER A 59 -2.48 10.21 15.87
CA SER A 59 -1.75 10.33 17.14
C SER A 59 -2.03 9.16 18.08
N GLU A 60 -3.28 8.72 18.17
CA GLU A 60 -3.63 7.53 18.96
C GLU A 60 -3.00 6.25 18.39
N MET A 61 -2.96 6.10 17.06
CA MET A 61 -2.25 4.97 16.42
C MET A 61 -0.74 4.98 16.70
N ASP A 62 -0.08 6.14 16.67
CA ASP A 62 1.35 6.20 17.00
C ASP A 62 1.56 5.89 18.50
N ARG A 63 0.65 6.35 19.37
CA ARG A 63 0.67 6.02 20.80
C ARG A 63 0.50 4.52 21.04
N VAL A 64 -0.52 3.88 20.46
CA VAL A 64 -0.77 2.43 20.57
C VAL A 64 0.45 1.65 20.06
N SER A 65 1.06 2.05 18.95
CA SER A 65 2.25 1.38 18.41
C SER A 65 3.47 1.48 19.36
N ARG A 66 3.64 2.59 20.07
CA ARG A 66 4.77 2.82 20.99
C ARG A 66 4.55 2.23 22.38
N ASP A 67 3.35 2.37 22.91
CA ASP A 67 3.01 2.00 24.30
C ASP A 67 2.74 0.49 24.44
N THR A 68 2.43 -0.20 23.34
CA THR A 68 2.23 -1.65 23.36
C THR A 68 3.55 -2.38 23.61
N THR A 69 3.78 -2.70 24.87
CA THR A 69 4.96 -3.44 25.33
C THR A 69 4.54 -4.76 25.97
N PHE A 70 5.38 -5.77 25.81
CA PHE A 70 5.28 -7.02 26.57
C PHE A 70 6.58 -7.20 27.34
N ASN A 71 6.48 -7.23 28.68
CA ASN A 71 7.64 -7.31 29.57
C ASN A 71 8.70 -6.23 29.26
N GLU A 72 8.26 -4.97 29.12
CA GLU A 72 9.09 -3.79 28.79
C GLU A 72 9.70 -3.76 27.37
N ILE A 73 9.39 -4.75 26.53
CA ILE A 73 9.89 -4.78 25.15
C ILE A 73 8.73 -4.40 24.21
N ALA A 74 8.92 -3.39 23.36
CA ALA A 74 7.90 -2.81 22.46
C ALA A 74 7.57 -3.69 21.25
N VAL A 75 6.38 -4.33 21.22
CA VAL A 75 6.11 -5.43 20.28
C VAL A 75 5.86 -5.00 18.82
N LEU A 76 5.49 -3.73 18.58
CA LEU A 76 5.00 -3.23 17.29
C LEU A 76 5.97 -2.27 16.56
N ASP A 77 7.14 -1.99 17.13
CA ASP A 77 8.09 -1.00 16.58
C ASP A 77 9.04 -1.57 15.50
N GLY A 78 8.93 -2.86 15.20
CA GLY A 78 9.77 -3.60 14.26
C GLY A 78 11.08 -4.16 14.85
N THR A 79 11.44 -3.81 16.09
CA THR A 79 12.61 -4.40 16.79
C THR A 79 12.35 -5.83 17.27
N PHE A 80 11.12 -6.32 17.10
CA PHE A 80 10.68 -7.68 17.38
C PHE A 80 10.87 -8.66 16.23
N ALA A 81 11.71 -8.33 15.26
CA ALA A 81 12.15 -9.30 14.26
C ALA A 81 12.98 -10.43 14.91
N ASP A 82 12.74 -11.67 14.47
CA ASP A 82 13.51 -12.87 14.77
C ASP A 82 13.67 -13.22 16.26
N ARG A 83 12.63 -12.95 17.07
CA ARG A 83 12.60 -13.36 18.49
C ARG A 83 12.41 -14.86 18.60
N ARG A 84 13.26 -15.51 19.41
CA ARG A 84 13.31 -16.97 19.55
C ARG A 84 12.83 -17.39 20.93
N PHE A 85 11.79 -18.21 20.97
CA PHE A 85 11.25 -18.79 22.19
C PHE A 85 11.51 -20.28 22.24
N GLN A 86 12.13 -20.76 23.31
CA GLN A 86 12.33 -22.18 23.53
C GLN A 86 11.02 -22.82 23.99
N ILE A 87 10.38 -23.60 23.13
CA ILE A 87 9.07 -24.22 23.37
C ILE A 87 9.16 -25.75 23.57
N GLY A 88 10.34 -26.33 23.42
CA GLY A 88 10.58 -27.75 23.66
C GLY A 88 11.58 -28.04 24.78
N SER A 89 11.86 -29.34 24.99
CA SER A 89 12.81 -29.82 26.01
C SER A 89 14.21 -30.06 25.46
N HIS A 90 14.37 -30.15 24.14
CA HIS A 90 15.66 -30.39 23.48
C HIS A 90 16.20 -29.13 22.81
N GLU A 91 17.51 -29.10 22.58
CA GLU A 91 18.14 -28.03 21.81
C GLU A 91 17.52 -27.95 20.40
N ARG A 92 17.25 -26.72 19.93
CA ARG A 92 16.67 -26.37 18.61
C ARG A 92 15.15 -26.49 18.47
N GLU A 93 14.42 -26.91 19.50
CA GLU A 93 12.95 -26.84 19.54
C GLU A 93 12.46 -25.42 19.89
N LYS A 94 12.52 -24.51 18.90
CA LYS A 94 12.25 -23.07 19.06
C LYS A 94 11.11 -22.58 18.17
N ALA A 95 10.27 -21.69 18.70
CA ALA A 95 9.38 -20.86 17.91
C ALA A 95 10.12 -19.55 17.56
N VAL A 96 10.15 -19.19 16.29
CA VAL A 96 10.62 -17.87 15.84
C VAL A 96 9.41 -17.02 15.52
N ILE A 97 9.40 -15.80 16.04
CA ILE A 97 8.34 -14.83 15.82
C ILE A 97 9.00 -13.56 15.32
N SER A 98 8.47 -13.04 14.23
CA SER A 98 8.88 -11.77 13.66
C SER A 98 7.64 -10.93 13.50
N VAL A 99 7.63 -9.78 14.15
CA VAL A 99 6.54 -8.80 14.05
C VAL A 99 7.01 -7.67 13.15
N ALA A 100 6.20 -7.32 12.14
CA ALA A 100 6.51 -6.19 11.28
C ALA A 100 6.45 -4.86 12.06
N ASN A 101 7.13 -3.82 11.54
CA ASN A 101 6.96 -2.48 12.06
C ASN A 101 5.56 -1.95 11.67
N MET A 102 4.77 -1.60 12.68
CA MET A 102 3.37 -1.15 12.56
C MET A 102 3.20 0.33 12.92
N ARG A 103 4.29 1.09 12.99
CA ARG A 103 4.22 2.55 13.17
C ARG A 103 3.66 3.23 11.93
N ASN A 104 3.02 4.38 12.12
CA ASN A 104 2.36 5.15 11.05
C ASN A 104 3.28 5.49 9.86
N ASP A 105 4.59 5.60 10.09
CA ASP A 105 5.58 5.90 9.04
C ASP A 105 5.94 4.70 8.16
N MET A 106 5.61 3.49 8.61
CA MET A 106 5.87 2.22 7.91
C MET A 106 4.57 1.55 7.41
N LEU A 107 3.42 2.15 7.72
CA LEU A 107 2.12 1.79 7.19
C LEU A 107 1.74 2.75 6.07
N GLY A 108 1.08 2.22 5.05
CA GLY A 108 0.57 3.00 3.93
C GLY A 108 0.57 2.23 2.62
N ALA A 109 0.37 2.97 1.53
CA ALA A 109 0.42 2.42 0.18
C ALA A 109 1.84 2.54 -0.34
N TYR A 110 2.42 1.41 -0.74
CA TYR A 110 3.58 1.44 -1.62
C TYR A 110 3.08 1.85 -2.99
N GLN A 111 3.65 2.91 -3.54
CA GLN A 111 3.28 3.48 -4.83
C GLN A 111 4.50 3.54 -5.75
N ALA A 112 4.29 3.25 -7.01
CA ALA A 112 5.22 3.55 -8.08
C ALA A 112 4.40 4.17 -9.21
N SER A 113 4.81 5.32 -9.71
CA SER A 113 4.17 5.93 -10.86
C SER A 113 5.09 5.87 -12.06
N THR A 114 4.51 5.99 -13.25
CA THR A 114 5.24 6.29 -14.49
C THR A 114 5.64 7.77 -14.56
N GLU A 115 5.44 8.54 -13.48
CA GLU A 115 5.88 9.94 -13.38
C GLU A 115 7.38 10.03 -13.09
N HIS A 116 7.91 11.22 -13.34
CA HIS A 116 9.33 11.49 -13.37
C HIS A 116 9.86 12.19 -12.10
N THR A 117 11.19 12.09 -11.87
CA THR A 117 11.96 12.92 -10.93
C THR A 117 12.65 14.06 -11.70
N SER A 118 12.31 15.32 -11.44
CA SER A 118 12.82 16.54 -12.13
C SER A 118 14.21 16.45 -12.83
N GLY A 119 14.30 16.78 -14.13
CA GLY A 119 15.56 16.92 -14.89
C GLY A 119 15.70 16.16 -16.22
N GLU A 120 14.91 15.10 -16.46
CA GLU A 120 14.96 14.21 -17.64
C GLU A 120 13.67 14.24 -18.48
N ALA A 121 13.70 13.64 -19.67
CA ALA A 121 12.63 13.71 -20.66
C ALA A 121 11.63 12.58 -20.44
N ASN A 122 10.56 12.83 -19.69
CA ASN A 122 9.51 11.83 -19.43
C ASN A 122 8.68 11.52 -20.69
N LEU A 123 8.82 10.35 -21.30
CA LEU A 123 7.99 9.96 -22.45
C LEU A 123 6.53 9.66 -22.07
N ALA A 124 6.21 9.24 -20.84
CA ALA A 124 4.86 8.86 -20.42
C ALA A 124 3.94 10.05 -20.09
N ALA A 125 4.52 11.21 -19.74
CA ALA A 125 3.79 12.45 -19.46
C ALA A 125 4.10 13.55 -20.49
N ASN A 126 4.73 13.24 -21.61
CA ASN A 126 4.95 14.26 -22.63
C ASN A 126 3.67 14.49 -23.43
N ILE A 127 3.42 15.76 -23.72
CA ILE A 127 2.40 16.14 -24.69
C ILE A 127 3.06 16.06 -26.06
N LYS A 128 2.50 15.28 -26.98
CA LYS A 128 2.96 15.26 -28.36
C LYS A 128 2.09 16.21 -29.18
N ALA A 129 2.70 17.23 -29.76
CA ALA A 129 2.03 18.08 -30.75
C ALA A 129 2.25 17.56 -32.18
N GLY A 130 1.28 17.82 -33.04
CA GLY A 130 1.31 17.46 -34.46
C GLY A 130 0.12 18.05 -35.20
N ALA A 131 -0.12 17.56 -36.42
CA ALA A 131 -1.14 18.12 -37.33
C ALA A 131 -2.52 17.48 -37.18
N SER A 132 -2.59 16.28 -36.58
CA SER A 132 -3.83 15.52 -36.34
C SER A 132 -3.53 14.31 -35.46
N LYS A 133 -4.54 13.82 -34.73
CA LYS A 133 -4.62 12.54 -34.01
C LYS A 133 -4.04 11.37 -34.80
N ALA A 134 -4.23 11.32 -36.13
CA ALA A 134 -3.69 10.24 -36.96
C ALA A 134 -2.15 10.29 -37.06
N THR A 135 -1.57 11.49 -37.02
CA THR A 135 -0.12 11.71 -37.08
C THR A 135 0.54 11.71 -35.69
N ILE A 136 -0.22 12.02 -34.65
CA ILE A 136 0.25 12.01 -33.27
C ILE A 136 0.11 10.59 -32.71
N ALA A 137 1.19 9.83 -32.78
CA ALA A 137 1.28 8.50 -32.18
C ALA A 137 1.17 8.59 -30.64
N SER A 138 0.61 7.54 -30.02
CA SER A 138 0.66 7.38 -28.56
C SER A 138 2.11 7.34 -28.09
N ASP A 139 2.35 7.71 -26.84
CA ASP A 139 3.63 7.43 -26.20
C ASP A 139 3.81 5.94 -25.93
N VAL A 140 2.71 5.22 -25.72
CA VAL A 140 2.73 3.77 -25.48
C VAL A 140 3.08 3.01 -26.75
N VAL A 141 4.18 2.25 -26.71
CA VAL A 141 4.70 1.44 -27.82
C VAL A 141 4.68 -0.05 -27.50
N ASP A 142 4.68 -0.91 -28.53
CA ASP A 142 4.72 -2.40 -28.39
C ASP A 142 5.93 -2.92 -27.60
N ALA A 143 6.97 -2.09 -27.44
CA ALA A 143 8.19 -2.43 -26.71
C ALA A 143 8.09 -2.15 -25.20
N ASP A 144 6.95 -1.62 -24.71
CA ASP A 144 6.76 -1.17 -23.32
C ASP A 144 6.35 -2.28 -22.36
N ASN A 145 6.53 -3.54 -22.74
CA ASN A 145 6.30 -4.67 -21.85
C ASN A 145 7.12 -4.50 -20.56
N PHE A 146 6.53 -4.89 -19.43
CA PHE A 146 7.20 -4.75 -18.14
C PHE A 146 6.86 -5.90 -17.20
N ASN A 147 7.77 -6.17 -16.28
CA ASN A 147 7.62 -7.20 -15.27
C ASN A 147 7.34 -6.54 -13.93
N ILE A 148 6.24 -6.92 -13.29
CA ILE A 148 5.92 -6.51 -11.91
C ILE A 148 6.33 -7.63 -10.98
N THR A 149 7.18 -7.34 -10.01
CA THR A 149 7.52 -8.27 -8.91
C THR A 149 6.93 -7.73 -7.61
N GLY A 150 5.90 -8.40 -7.11
CA GLY A 150 5.20 -8.05 -5.87
C GLY A 150 5.28 -9.15 -4.81
N LEU A 151 4.31 -9.17 -3.89
CA LEU A 151 4.24 -10.13 -2.79
C LEU A 151 4.06 -11.58 -3.27
N LEU A 152 3.18 -11.78 -4.26
CA LEU A 152 2.74 -13.11 -4.68
C LEU A 152 3.69 -13.75 -5.71
N GLY A 153 4.46 -12.92 -6.42
CA GLY A 153 5.38 -13.37 -7.45
C GLY A 153 5.66 -12.30 -8.50
N THR A 154 6.16 -12.74 -9.65
CA THR A 154 6.47 -11.89 -10.81
C THR A 154 5.52 -12.21 -11.96
N ALA A 155 4.95 -11.18 -12.59
CA ALA A 155 4.16 -11.32 -13.82
C ALA A 155 4.64 -10.34 -14.89
N THR A 156 4.54 -10.75 -16.15
CA THR A 156 4.77 -9.91 -17.33
C THR A 156 3.46 -9.25 -17.76
N ILE A 157 3.51 -7.95 -17.99
CA ILE A 157 2.44 -7.17 -18.59
C ILE A 157 2.85 -6.88 -20.03
N ASP A 158 2.09 -7.41 -20.98
CA ASP A 158 2.33 -7.22 -22.41
C ASP A 158 1.49 -6.03 -22.89
N VAL A 159 2.16 -4.94 -23.23
CA VAL A 159 1.55 -3.69 -23.67
C VAL A 159 1.66 -3.58 -25.19
N LEU A 160 0.57 -3.22 -25.85
CA LEU A 160 0.52 -3.01 -27.31
C LEU A 160 0.60 -1.51 -27.65
N ALA A 161 1.11 -1.21 -28.84
CA ALA A 161 1.24 0.14 -29.36
C ALA A 161 -0.12 0.81 -29.50
N GLY A 162 -0.20 2.08 -29.10
CA GLY A 162 -1.42 2.87 -29.20
C GLY A 162 -2.44 2.60 -28.10
N GLN A 163 -2.15 1.70 -27.15
CA GLN A 163 -2.92 1.58 -25.92
C GLN A 163 -2.84 2.86 -25.09
N THR A 164 -3.89 3.12 -24.34
CA THR A 164 -3.96 4.23 -23.38
C THR A 164 -3.51 3.77 -22.00
N ALA A 165 -3.25 4.71 -21.08
CA ALA A 165 -2.89 4.36 -19.71
C ALA A 165 -3.99 3.54 -19.00
N LYS A 166 -5.26 3.72 -19.39
CA LYS A 166 -6.38 2.87 -18.96
C LYS A 166 -6.19 1.40 -19.32
N ASP A 167 -5.83 1.12 -20.57
CA ASP A 167 -5.66 -0.26 -21.04
C ASP A 167 -4.51 -0.95 -20.29
N VAL A 168 -3.43 -0.21 -20.01
CA VAL A 168 -2.31 -0.69 -19.20
C VAL A 168 -2.74 -1.02 -17.76
N VAL A 169 -3.64 -0.21 -17.18
CA VAL A 169 -4.21 -0.46 -15.86
C VAL A 169 -5.07 -1.73 -15.86
N GLU A 170 -5.91 -1.93 -16.87
CA GLU A 170 -6.72 -3.14 -17.00
C GLU A 170 -5.83 -4.39 -17.10
N LEU A 171 -4.82 -4.36 -17.96
CA LEU A 171 -3.84 -5.45 -18.09
C LEU A 171 -3.11 -5.75 -16.78
N THR A 172 -2.79 -4.71 -15.99
CA THR A 172 -2.15 -4.86 -14.69
C THR A 172 -3.09 -5.47 -13.66
N ASN A 173 -4.31 -4.95 -13.56
CA ASN A 173 -5.31 -5.41 -12.61
C ASN A 173 -5.75 -6.85 -12.90
N ASP A 174 -5.76 -7.28 -14.17
CA ASP A 174 -5.98 -8.68 -14.56
C ASP A 174 -4.90 -9.64 -14.04
N LYS A 175 -3.71 -9.13 -13.72
CA LYS A 175 -2.61 -9.88 -13.10
C LYS A 175 -2.47 -9.64 -11.60
N PHE A 176 -3.48 -9.04 -10.95
CA PHE A 176 -3.49 -8.80 -9.51
C PHE A 176 -3.28 -10.09 -8.71
N ASP A 177 -3.96 -11.18 -9.07
CA ASP A 177 -3.85 -12.46 -8.35
C ASP A 177 -2.44 -13.09 -8.41
N ASN A 178 -1.59 -12.68 -9.36
CA ASN A 178 -0.23 -13.18 -9.51
C ASN A 178 0.82 -12.29 -8.83
N THR A 179 0.52 -11.00 -8.64
CA THR A 179 1.51 -10.00 -8.18
C THR A 179 1.13 -9.34 -6.84
N GLY A 180 -0.16 -9.16 -6.58
CA GLY A 180 -0.70 -8.39 -5.46
C GLY A 180 -0.66 -6.87 -5.66
N VAL A 181 -0.33 -6.41 -6.88
CA VAL A 181 -0.22 -4.99 -7.24
C VAL A 181 -1.44 -4.60 -8.07
N SER A 182 -2.09 -3.50 -7.71
CA SER A 182 -3.15 -2.91 -8.54
C SER A 182 -2.67 -1.59 -9.13
N ALA A 183 -3.32 -1.10 -10.17
CA ALA A 183 -2.98 0.16 -10.80
C ALA A 183 -4.21 1.07 -10.95
N THR A 184 -3.95 2.38 -11.00
CA THR A 184 -4.91 3.44 -11.34
C THR A 184 -4.25 4.36 -12.35
N ALA A 185 -4.99 4.88 -13.31
CA ALA A 185 -4.48 5.85 -14.27
C ALA A 185 -5.24 7.16 -14.20
N THR A 186 -4.57 8.25 -14.53
CA THR A 186 -5.18 9.57 -14.65
C THR A 186 -4.41 10.35 -15.70
N THR A 187 -5.14 11.09 -16.53
CA THR A 187 -4.53 12.00 -17.52
C THR A 187 -4.88 13.42 -17.15
N THR A 188 -3.87 14.25 -16.93
CA THR A 188 -4.05 15.66 -16.54
C THR A 188 -3.25 16.59 -17.46
N VAL A 189 -3.89 17.65 -17.92
CA VAL A 189 -3.29 18.64 -18.83
C VAL A 189 -3.64 20.04 -18.38
N LYS A 190 -2.64 20.91 -18.24
CA LYS A 190 -2.83 22.35 -18.08
C LYS A 190 -2.79 23.01 -19.46
N LEU A 191 -3.84 23.74 -19.78
CA LEU A 191 -3.95 24.58 -20.97
C LEU A 191 -3.91 26.06 -20.58
N GLN A 192 -3.12 26.81 -21.32
CA GLN A 192 -2.94 28.25 -21.16
C GLN A 192 -2.95 28.88 -22.55
N VAL A 193 -3.42 30.13 -22.68
CA VAL A 193 -3.46 30.82 -23.98
C VAL A 193 -2.55 32.04 -23.97
N THR A 194 -1.81 32.26 -25.06
CA THR A 194 -1.00 33.46 -25.25
C THR A 194 -1.07 33.94 -26.69
N SER A 195 -0.98 35.26 -26.90
CA SER A 195 -0.77 35.81 -28.23
C SER A 195 0.21 36.97 -28.22
N SER A 196 1.19 36.95 -29.13
CA SER A 196 2.08 38.08 -29.42
C SER A 196 1.47 39.07 -30.41
N GLU A 197 0.33 38.75 -31.01
CA GLU A 197 -0.37 39.60 -31.97
C GLU A 197 -1.37 40.53 -31.25
N GLY A 198 -1.17 41.84 -31.36
CA GLY A 198 -2.05 42.84 -30.74
C GLY A 198 -3.53 42.69 -31.11
N GLY A 199 -3.83 42.31 -32.36
CA GLY A 199 -5.20 42.11 -32.85
C GLY A 199 -5.93 40.90 -32.24
N MET A 200 -5.18 39.94 -31.70
CA MET A 200 -5.71 38.75 -31.04
C MET A 200 -5.76 38.90 -29.51
N GLN A 201 -5.23 39.99 -28.95
CA GLN A 201 -5.38 40.30 -27.53
C GLN A 201 -6.75 40.93 -27.23
N GLY A 202 -7.31 40.65 -26.05
CA GLY A 202 -8.60 41.11 -25.59
C GLY A 202 -9.59 39.99 -25.30
N THR A 203 -10.80 40.37 -24.87
CA THR A 203 -11.90 39.45 -24.56
C THR A 203 -12.75 39.14 -25.79
N GLY A 204 -13.45 38.00 -25.77
CA GLY A 204 -14.41 37.63 -26.82
C GLY A 204 -13.79 37.08 -28.10
N LYS A 205 -12.57 36.55 -28.02
CA LYS A 205 -11.92 35.87 -29.15
C LYS A 205 -12.52 34.47 -29.27
N VAL A 206 -12.87 34.05 -30.48
CA VAL A 206 -13.45 32.71 -30.69
C VAL A 206 -12.34 31.72 -30.95
N VAL A 207 -12.42 30.58 -30.29
CA VAL A 207 -11.60 29.41 -30.57
C VAL A 207 -12.50 28.21 -30.86
N SER A 208 -12.15 27.43 -31.87
CA SER A 208 -12.78 26.16 -32.19
C SER A 208 -11.76 25.03 -32.18
N MET A 209 -12.19 23.83 -31.80
CA MET A 209 -11.35 22.65 -31.76
C MET A 209 -12.19 21.37 -31.68
N ASN A 210 -11.57 20.24 -32.00
CA ASN A 210 -12.16 18.92 -31.86
C ASN A 210 -11.52 18.16 -30.69
N ILE A 211 -12.35 17.56 -29.84
CA ILE A 211 -11.91 16.87 -28.63
C ILE A 211 -12.15 15.36 -28.76
N TYR A 212 -11.17 14.59 -28.30
CA TYR A 212 -11.30 13.17 -28.03
C TYR A 212 -10.82 12.83 -26.63
N GLY A 213 -11.56 11.91 -26.00
CA GLY A 213 -11.14 11.15 -24.83
C GLY A 213 -11.75 9.75 -24.95
N LYS A 214 -12.88 9.53 -24.29
CA LYS A 214 -13.67 8.29 -24.36
C LYS A 214 -14.41 8.10 -25.69
N ASN A 215 -14.69 9.18 -26.40
CA ASN A 215 -15.39 9.19 -27.68
C ASN A 215 -14.49 8.77 -28.85
N SER A 216 -15.01 7.92 -29.73
CA SER A 216 -14.32 7.53 -30.96
C SER A 216 -14.48 8.56 -32.10
N ALA A 217 -15.60 9.30 -32.12
CA ALA A 217 -15.88 10.36 -33.09
C ALA A 217 -15.56 11.74 -32.53
N ALA A 218 -15.09 12.66 -33.38
CA ALA A 218 -14.71 14.03 -33.00
C ALA A 218 -15.88 14.79 -32.37
N GLN A 219 -15.68 15.35 -31.18
CA GLN A 219 -16.62 16.31 -30.60
C GLN A 219 -16.09 17.72 -30.83
N SER A 220 -16.75 18.49 -31.70
CA SER A 220 -16.38 19.88 -31.94
C SER A 220 -16.90 20.77 -30.82
N ILE A 221 -16.06 21.67 -30.33
CA ILE A 221 -16.43 22.74 -29.40
C ILE A 221 -16.03 24.09 -29.95
N THR A 222 -16.74 25.13 -29.52
CA THR A 222 -16.42 26.52 -29.84
C THR A 222 -16.66 27.36 -28.60
N ALA A 223 -15.67 28.17 -28.23
CA ALA A 223 -15.71 28.98 -27.02
C ALA A 223 -15.21 30.40 -27.28
N GLN A 224 -15.71 31.34 -26.50
CA GLN A 224 -15.24 32.72 -26.41
C GLN A 224 -14.22 32.84 -25.26
N ILE A 225 -12.98 33.16 -25.59
CA ILE A 225 -11.89 33.28 -24.63
C ILE A 225 -11.34 34.71 -24.56
N GLY A 226 -10.76 35.04 -23.41
CA GLY A 226 -9.86 36.17 -23.26
C GLY A 226 -8.42 35.74 -23.55
N ILE A 227 -7.72 36.51 -24.38
CA ILE A 227 -6.31 36.28 -24.70
C ILE A 227 -5.52 37.54 -24.34
N GLY A 228 -4.34 37.39 -23.76
CA GLY A 228 -3.41 38.50 -23.62
C GLY A 228 -1.98 38.15 -24.00
N SER A 229 -1.11 39.15 -23.92
CA SER A 229 0.33 39.03 -24.22
C SER A 229 1.09 38.18 -23.21
N SER A 230 0.50 37.93 -22.05
CA SER A 230 0.98 36.99 -21.03
C SER A 230 -0.16 36.11 -20.55
N VAL A 231 0.16 34.88 -20.16
CA VAL A 231 -0.78 33.86 -19.70
C VAL A 231 -1.73 34.39 -18.63
N ALA A 232 -1.23 35.19 -17.67
CA ALA A 232 -1.98 35.68 -16.51
C ALA A 232 -3.16 36.63 -16.82
N THR A 233 -3.38 36.97 -18.10
CA THR A 233 -4.44 37.88 -18.54
C THR A 233 -5.53 37.19 -19.37
N GLY A 234 -5.44 35.87 -19.54
CA GLY A 234 -6.47 35.09 -20.22
C GLY A 234 -7.73 34.86 -19.38
N ASP A 235 -8.87 34.69 -20.05
CA ASP A 235 -10.11 34.23 -19.42
C ASP A 235 -10.63 33.01 -20.20
N LEU A 236 -10.55 31.83 -19.58
CA LEU A 236 -10.95 30.55 -20.16
C LEU A 236 -12.29 30.03 -19.61
N THR A 237 -13.11 30.90 -19.00
CA THR A 237 -14.37 30.49 -18.35
C THR A 237 -15.33 29.79 -19.31
N ASP A 238 -15.58 30.35 -20.50
CA ASP A 238 -16.48 29.73 -21.48
C ASP A 238 -15.90 28.43 -22.03
N LEU A 239 -14.57 28.38 -22.23
CA LEU A 239 -13.89 27.16 -22.67
C LEU A 239 -14.11 26.02 -21.66
N ARG A 240 -13.97 26.29 -20.36
CA ARG A 240 -14.29 25.33 -19.28
C ARG A 240 -15.73 24.81 -19.42
N ASP A 241 -16.68 25.70 -19.63
CA ASP A 241 -18.11 25.34 -19.70
C ASP A 241 -18.39 24.47 -20.92
N GLN A 242 -17.75 24.76 -22.06
CA GLN A 242 -17.84 23.91 -23.26
C GLN A 242 -17.25 22.52 -23.04
N PHE A 243 -16.07 22.39 -22.40
CA PHE A 243 -15.52 21.08 -22.06
C PHE A 243 -16.46 20.30 -21.14
N ASN A 244 -16.97 20.95 -20.09
CA ASN A 244 -17.85 20.32 -19.11
C ASN A 244 -19.23 19.94 -19.67
N ALA A 245 -19.75 20.69 -20.65
CA ALA A 245 -21.00 20.37 -21.34
C ALA A 245 -20.96 19.02 -22.08
N TYR A 246 -19.79 18.62 -22.58
CA TYR A 246 -19.59 17.34 -23.29
C TYR A 246 -18.86 16.28 -22.46
N SER A 247 -18.58 16.55 -21.17
CA SER A 247 -17.86 15.64 -20.26
C SER A 247 -18.47 14.24 -20.18
N ALA A 248 -19.79 14.08 -20.29
CA ALA A 248 -20.43 12.77 -20.30
C ALA A 248 -20.06 11.90 -21.52
N THR A 249 -19.70 12.54 -22.64
CA THR A 249 -19.32 11.84 -23.89
C THR A 249 -17.82 11.69 -24.04
N THR A 250 -17.05 12.72 -23.67
CA THR A 250 -15.59 12.73 -23.79
C THR A 250 -14.90 12.14 -22.56
N GLY A 251 -15.58 12.12 -21.41
CA GLY A 251 -15.02 11.78 -20.10
C GLY A 251 -14.06 12.84 -19.54
N ILE A 252 -13.87 13.97 -20.23
CA ILE A 252 -12.92 15.01 -19.83
C ILE A 252 -13.66 16.02 -18.96
N SER A 253 -13.17 16.21 -17.75
CA SER A 253 -13.60 17.28 -16.86
C SER A 253 -12.61 18.44 -16.92
N ALA A 254 -13.11 19.68 -16.85
CA ALA A 254 -12.30 20.88 -16.93
C ALA A 254 -12.50 21.74 -15.68
N GLN A 255 -11.39 22.09 -15.03
CA GLN A 255 -11.34 22.95 -13.87
C GLN A 255 -10.54 24.20 -14.18
N LEU A 256 -11.04 25.35 -13.75
CA LEU A 256 -10.38 26.63 -13.98
C LEU A 256 -9.55 27.01 -12.75
N SER A 257 -8.34 27.51 -12.98
CA SER A 257 -7.52 28.12 -11.94
C SER A 257 -8.20 29.38 -11.37
N ALA A 258 -7.87 29.75 -10.13
CA ALA A 258 -8.46 30.91 -9.44
C ALA A 258 -8.26 32.24 -10.20
N ASP A 259 -7.21 32.33 -11.00
CA ASP A 259 -6.84 33.47 -11.85
C ASP A 259 -7.54 33.48 -13.22
N LYS A 260 -8.33 32.45 -13.56
CA LYS A 260 -9.01 32.22 -14.86
C LYS A 260 -8.10 32.07 -16.09
N ALA A 261 -6.79 32.15 -15.90
CA ALA A 261 -5.79 32.12 -16.97
C ALA A 261 -5.43 30.70 -17.43
N SER A 262 -5.60 29.72 -16.54
CA SER A 262 -5.22 28.33 -16.79
C SER A 262 -6.42 27.40 -16.64
N LEU A 263 -6.59 26.51 -17.61
CA LEU A 263 -7.60 25.45 -17.62
C LEU A 263 -6.92 24.11 -17.38
N MET A 264 -7.35 23.36 -16.37
CA MET A 264 -6.88 22.02 -16.08
C MET A 264 -7.90 21.02 -16.60
N LEU A 265 -7.50 20.20 -17.57
CA LEU A 265 -8.28 19.08 -18.06
C LEU A 265 -7.88 17.82 -17.30
N VAL A 266 -8.87 17.08 -16.82
CA VAL A 266 -8.68 15.84 -16.06
C VAL A 266 -9.55 14.75 -16.66
N GLN A 267 -8.93 13.61 -16.94
CA GLN A 267 -9.59 12.37 -17.32
C GLN A 267 -9.27 11.30 -16.28
N ASP A 268 -10.25 11.00 -15.44
CA ASP A 268 -10.10 10.12 -14.29
C ASP A 268 -9.93 8.64 -14.67
N GLU A 269 -10.39 8.24 -15.86
CA GLU A 269 -10.20 6.87 -16.34
C GLU A 269 -8.79 6.61 -16.91
N GLY A 270 -7.96 7.65 -17.08
CA GLY A 270 -6.61 7.52 -17.67
C GLY A 270 -6.60 7.29 -19.19
N LEU A 271 -7.66 7.68 -19.88
CA LEU A 271 -7.69 7.73 -21.35
C LEU A 271 -6.86 8.94 -21.84
N ASP A 272 -6.31 8.85 -23.05
CA ASP A 272 -5.59 9.96 -23.66
C ASP A 272 -6.52 11.16 -23.86
N ILE A 273 -6.00 12.37 -23.63
CA ILE A 273 -6.69 13.61 -24.00
C ILE A 273 -6.10 14.07 -25.33
N VAL A 274 -6.93 14.11 -26.38
CA VAL A 274 -6.52 14.59 -27.70
C VAL A 274 -7.34 15.80 -28.08
N ILE A 275 -6.65 16.86 -28.49
CA ILE A 275 -7.25 18.05 -29.09
C ILE A 275 -6.73 18.16 -30.53
N GLU A 276 -7.65 18.32 -31.47
CA GLU A 276 -7.33 18.51 -32.89
C GLU A 276 -7.83 19.85 -33.41
N ASN A 277 -7.13 20.35 -34.42
CA ASN A 277 -7.50 21.50 -35.24
C ASN A 277 -7.87 22.72 -34.38
N VAL A 278 -6.95 23.14 -33.51
CA VAL A 278 -7.11 24.38 -32.77
C VAL A 278 -7.15 25.54 -33.77
N ASP A 279 -8.27 26.23 -33.84
CA ASP A 279 -8.51 27.35 -34.74
C ASP A 279 -9.02 28.57 -33.98
N PHE A 280 -8.24 29.64 -33.99
CA PHE A 280 -8.56 30.94 -33.40
C PHE A 280 -9.12 31.85 -34.50
N ALA A 281 -10.41 32.16 -34.39
CA ALA A 281 -11.07 33.01 -35.36
C ALA A 281 -10.42 34.41 -35.41
N GLY A 282 -9.99 34.81 -36.61
CA GLY A 282 -9.34 36.09 -36.86
C GLY A 282 -7.82 35.99 -37.01
N VAL A 283 -7.20 34.86 -36.68
CA VAL A 283 -5.83 34.55 -37.09
C VAL A 283 -5.85 34.25 -38.58
N THR A 284 -5.18 35.09 -39.36
CA THR A 284 -5.09 34.95 -40.83
C THR A 284 -3.64 34.95 -41.32
N THR A 285 -2.70 35.15 -40.40
CA THR A 285 -1.27 35.15 -40.70
C THR A 285 -0.69 33.76 -40.45
N ASN A 286 0.13 33.27 -41.38
CA ASN A 286 0.86 32.01 -41.24
C ASN A 286 2.12 32.25 -40.40
N VAL A 287 1.93 32.75 -39.17
CA VAL A 287 3.00 33.03 -38.21
C VAL A 287 2.58 32.50 -36.85
N ASP A 288 3.53 31.96 -36.10
CA ASP A 288 3.33 31.53 -34.71
C ASP A 288 3.16 32.75 -33.78
N THR A 289 1.98 33.36 -33.81
CA THR A 289 1.63 34.52 -32.99
C THR A 289 0.63 34.19 -31.90
N THR A 290 -0.34 33.32 -32.18
CA THR A 290 -1.40 32.92 -31.24
C THR A 290 -1.33 31.41 -31.02
N ARG A 291 -1.25 31.00 -29.75
CA ARG A 291 -1.05 29.59 -29.39
C ARG A 291 -1.72 29.23 -28.07
N PHE A 292 -2.16 27.98 -27.96
CA PHE A 292 -2.27 27.35 -26.65
C PHE A 292 -0.90 26.84 -26.21
N VAL A 293 -0.68 26.85 -24.91
CA VAL A 293 0.47 26.22 -24.26
C VAL A 293 -0.12 25.11 -23.40
N ALA A 294 0.13 23.87 -23.82
CA ALA A 294 -0.28 22.68 -23.12
C ALA A 294 0.88 22.17 -22.27
N THR A 295 0.64 21.85 -21.01
CA THR A 295 1.66 21.31 -20.10
C THR A 295 1.08 20.14 -19.33
N ALA A 296 1.74 18.99 -19.37
CA ALA A 296 1.30 17.86 -18.56
C ALA A 296 1.51 18.14 -17.07
N MET A 297 0.59 17.64 -16.25
CA MET A 297 0.65 17.76 -14.80
C MET A 297 0.85 16.38 -14.18
N ASP A 298 1.36 16.35 -12.96
CA ASP A 298 1.33 15.12 -12.16
C ASP A 298 -0.04 14.95 -11.48
N GLN A 299 -0.23 13.84 -10.76
CA GLN A 299 -1.42 13.59 -9.94
C GLN A 299 -1.67 14.66 -8.86
N ALA A 300 -0.63 15.35 -8.39
CA ALA A 300 -0.71 16.42 -7.41
C ALA A 300 -0.94 17.82 -8.04
N GLN A 301 -1.18 17.87 -9.37
CA GLN A 301 -1.35 19.10 -10.13
C GLN A 301 -0.12 20.03 -10.05
N ALA A 302 1.08 19.49 -9.86
CA ALA A 302 2.32 20.20 -10.13
C ALA A 302 2.70 20.04 -11.61
N THR A 303 3.55 20.93 -12.10
CA THR A 303 4.00 20.89 -13.50
C THR A 303 5.00 19.75 -13.66
N ALA A 304 4.61 18.70 -14.40
CA ALA A 304 5.40 17.47 -14.53
C ALA A 304 6.19 17.39 -15.84
N GLY A 305 5.76 18.12 -16.88
CA GLY A 305 6.33 18.04 -18.23
C GLY A 305 6.79 19.38 -18.81
N THR A 306 7.45 19.30 -19.97
CA THR A 306 7.80 20.48 -20.77
C THR A 306 6.55 21.04 -21.42
N SER A 307 6.39 22.35 -21.42
CA SER A 307 5.26 23.00 -22.08
C SER A 307 5.38 22.91 -23.59
N VAL A 308 4.31 22.50 -24.26
CA VAL A 308 4.23 22.36 -25.71
C VAL A 308 3.30 23.42 -26.28
N SER A 309 3.76 24.10 -27.32
CA SER A 309 2.99 25.15 -28.00
C SER A 309 2.15 24.54 -29.10
N ILE A 310 0.85 24.82 -29.05
CA ILE A 310 -0.16 24.39 -30.01
C ILE A 310 -0.59 25.60 -30.80
N THR A 311 -0.19 25.64 -32.06
CA THR A 311 -0.38 26.78 -32.95
C THR A 311 -1.77 26.79 -33.54
N ASP A 312 -2.14 27.91 -34.13
CA ASP A 312 -3.36 28.02 -34.92
C ASP A 312 -3.33 27.11 -36.16
N SER A 313 -4.49 26.58 -36.57
CA SER A 313 -4.65 25.75 -37.77
C SER A 313 -4.20 26.43 -39.06
N SER A 314 -4.20 27.77 -39.11
CA SER A 314 -3.72 28.56 -40.24
C SER A 314 -2.19 28.63 -40.32
N TYR A 315 -1.46 28.17 -39.30
CA TYR A 315 0.00 28.10 -39.28
C TYR A 315 0.51 26.82 -39.94
N THR A 316 0.91 26.91 -41.21
CA THR A 316 1.29 25.74 -42.03
C THR A 316 2.80 25.45 -42.02
N THR A 317 3.62 26.29 -41.38
CA THR A 317 5.10 26.13 -41.38
C THR A 317 5.56 25.08 -40.37
N ALA A 318 4.83 24.94 -39.26
CA ALA A 318 4.89 23.78 -38.37
C ALA A 318 3.45 23.46 -37.95
N ALA A 319 2.84 22.46 -38.60
CA ALA A 319 1.47 22.04 -38.33
C ALA A 319 1.39 21.33 -36.97
N THR A 320 1.39 22.12 -35.91
CA THR A 320 1.27 21.71 -34.50
C THR A 320 -0.02 22.24 -33.92
N ASP A 321 -1.11 22.17 -34.69
CA ASP A 321 -2.45 22.63 -34.30
C ASP A 321 -3.23 21.62 -33.45
N SER A 322 -2.61 20.46 -33.19
CA SER A 322 -3.21 19.34 -32.50
C SER A 322 -2.22 18.79 -31.46
N PHE A 323 -2.73 18.18 -30.39
CA PHE A 323 -1.91 17.44 -29.45
C PHE A 323 -2.60 16.21 -28.86
N ARG A 324 -1.77 15.28 -28.38
CA ARG A 324 -2.16 14.16 -27.53
C ARG A 324 -1.41 14.27 -26.21
N ALA A 325 -2.13 14.14 -25.11
CA ALA A 325 -1.56 13.91 -23.79
C ALA A 325 -1.86 12.48 -23.36
N SER A 326 -0.80 11.74 -23.08
CA SER A 326 -0.86 10.39 -22.55
C SER A 326 -1.09 10.41 -21.03
N GLY A 327 -1.78 9.39 -20.52
CA GLY A 327 -2.06 9.27 -19.09
C GLY A 327 -0.89 8.72 -18.29
N ILE A 328 -0.90 9.03 -17.00
CA ILE A 328 0.04 8.47 -16.03
C ILE A 328 -0.57 7.24 -15.39
N VAL A 329 0.21 6.17 -15.24
CA VAL A 329 -0.16 4.97 -14.48
C VAL A 329 0.51 5.01 -13.12
N THR A 330 -0.27 4.82 -12.06
CA THR A 330 0.23 4.65 -10.70
C THR A 330 -0.16 3.29 -10.15
N PHE A 331 0.85 2.53 -9.77
CA PHE A 331 0.76 1.21 -9.18
C PHE A 331 0.73 1.33 -7.66
N HIS A 332 -0.10 0.53 -7.00
CA HIS A 332 -0.32 0.53 -5.56
C HIS A 332 -0.25 -0.90 -5.01
N SER A 333 0.38 -1.05 -3.85
CA SER A 333 0.47 -2.32 -3.11
C SER A 333 0.52 -2.07 -1.60
N SER A 334 0.16 -3.10 -0.81
CA SER A 334 0.34 -3.09 0.65
C SER A 334 1.78 -3.44 1.07
N GLN A 335 2.62 -3.88 0.13
CA GLN A 335 4.04 -4.18 0.33
C GLN A 335 4.92 -3.60 -0.76
N SER A 336 6.22 -3.55 -0.50
CA SER A 336 7.19 -3.11 -1.49
C SER A 336 7.16 -4.01 -2.73
N PHE A 337 7.19 -3.40 -3.90
CA PHE A 337 7.26 -4.07 -5.18
C PHE A 337 8.26 -3.36 -6.09
N SER A 338 8.66 -4.03 -7.17
CA SER A 338 9.46 -3.43 -8.22
C SER A 338 8.81 -3.65 -9.58
N ILE A 339 9.00 -2.67 -10.45
CA ILE A 339 8.63 -2.73 -11.85
C ILE A 339 9.92 -2.70 -12.65
N VAL A 340 10.11 -3.68 -13.51
CA VAL A 340 11.29 -3.79 -14.38
C VAL A 340 10.79 -3.74 -15.81
N PRO A 341 11.03 -2.66 -16.58
CA PRO A 341 10.67 -2.65 -17.98
C PRO A 341 11.53 -3.64 -18.76
N ALA A 342 10.93 -4.29 -19.76
CA ALA A 342 11.63 -5.19 -20.65
C ALA A 342 12.62 -4.44 -21.57
N ASN A 343 12.34 -3.17 -21.86
CA ASN A 343 13.21 -2.29 -22.63
C ASN A 343 13.41 -0.94 -21.90
N PRO A 344 14.63 -0.60 -21.45
CA PRO A 344 14.91 0.73 -20.93
C PRO A 344 14.81 1.77 -22.05
N ASN A 345 14.14 2.90 -21.78
CA ASN A 345 13.70 3.91 -22.76
C ASN A 345 12.48 3.50 -23.61
N GLY A 346 11.59 2.69 -23.04
CA GLY A 346 10.23 2.55 -23.54
C GLY A 346 9.44 3.87 -23.45
N GLY A 347 8.30 3.93 -24.11
CA GLY A 347 7.36 5.04 -24.02
C GLY A 347 6.75 5.22 -22.64
N LEU A 348 6.41 4.12 -21.96
CA LEU A 348 5.83 4.12 -20.61
C LEU A 348 6.85 4.24 -19.47
N PHE A 349 8.08 3.76 -19.66
CA PHE A 349 9.09 3.65 -18.60
C PHE A 349 10.48 4.07 -19.10
N GLU A 350 11.11 5.00 -18.38
CA GLU A 350 12.41 5.56 -18.75
C GLU A 350 13.60 4.69 -18.28
N SER A 351 13.51 4.00 -17.13
CA SER A 351 14.66 3.40 -16.43
C SER A 351 14.55 1.89 -16.16
N THR A 352 15.71 1.23 -16.06
CA THR A 352 15.94 -0.22 -15.92
C THR A 352 15.23 -0.90 -14.73
N ALA A 353 14.79 -0.16 -13.71
CA ALA A 353 13.84 -0.65 -12.68
C ALA A 353 13.28 0.50 -11.83
N ILE A 354 11.97 0.51 -11.58
CA ILE A 354 11.29 1.41 -10.64
C ILE A 354 10.97 0.64 -9.36
N ALA A 355 11.53 1.09 -8.23
CA ALA A 355 11.17 0.58 -6.92
C ALA A 355 10.00 1.38 -6.35
N SER A 356 9.08 0.70 -5.65
CA SER A 356 7.96 1.37 -4.99
C SER A 356 8.43 2.24 -3.82
N ASN A 357 7.89 3.45 -3.72
CA ASN A 357 8.05 4.34 -2.57
C ASN A 357 6.83 4.26 -1.65
N LEU A 358 7.02 4.41 -0.34
CA LEU A 358 5.91 4.35 0.61
C LEU A 358 5.25 5.73 0.76
N ASN A 359 3.98 5.85 0.38
CA ASN A 359 3.10 6.94 0.81
C ASN A 359 2.53 6.59 2.18
N LYS A 360 2.89 7.38 3.19
CA LYS A 360 2.75 7.02 4.60
C LYS A 360 1.37 7.40 5.14
N VAL A 361 0.88 6.62 6.09
CA VAL A 361 -0.33 6.94 6.85
C VAL A 361 -0.15 8.24 7.67
N SER A 362 1.07 8.55 8.10
CA SER A 362 1.38 9.81 8.80
C SER A 362 1.28 11.07 7.95
N SER A 363 1.33 10.96 6.61
CA SER A 363 1.21 12.09 5.68
C SER A 363 -0.18 12.26 5.09
N ILE A 364 -1.18 11.54 5.59
CA ILE A 364 -2.57 11.62 5.10
C ILE A 364 -3.11 13.06 5.25
N ASN A 365 -3.60 13.60 4.13
CA ASN A 365 -4.20 14.92 4.08
C ASN A 365 -5.54 14.89 3.31
N VAL A 366 -6.65 15.14 4.02
CA VAL A 366 -8.02 15.15 3.50
C VAL A 366 -8.58 16.57 3.31
N THR A 367 -7.74 17.61 3.34
CA THR A 367 -8.17 19.01 3.18
C THR A 367 -8.68 19.32 1.78
N THR A 368 -8.26 18.54 0.78
CA THR A 368 -8.70 18.63 -0.62
C THR A 368 -9.41 17.33 -1.02
N MET A 369 -10.29 17.41 -2.02
CA MET A 369 -10.95 16.23 -2.58
C MET A 369 -9.95 15.21 -3.13
N ALA A 370 -8.93 15.69 -3.87
CA ALA A 370 -7.86 14.83 -4.39
C ALA A 370 -7.06 14.16 -3.27
N GLY A 371 -6.72 14.90 -2.21
CA GLY A 371 -6.04 14.36 -1.03
C GLY A 371 -6.90 13.35 -0.27
N ALA A 372 -8.21 13.56 -0.20
CA ALA A 372 -9.14 12.61 0.41
C ALA A 372 -9.23 11.29 -0.38
N VAL A 373 -9.19 11.32 -1.71
CA VAL A 373 -9.15 10.12 -2.55
C VAL A 373 -7.81 9.39 -2.43
N ASP A 374 -6.68 10.10 -2.37
CA ASP A 374 -5.37 9.48 -2.11
C ASP A 374 -5.32 8.85 -0.71
N ALA A 375 -5.89 9.52 0.30
CA ALA A 375 -6.02 8.98 1.65
C ALA A 375 -6.75 7.63 1.67
N LEU A 376 -7.80 7.45 0.87
CA LEU A 376 -8.48 6.15 0.74
C LEU A 376 -7.54 5.07 0.23
N LYS A 377 -6.74 5.37 -0.80
CA LYS A 377 -5.75 4.42 -1.35
C LYS A 377 -4.73 4.04 -0.27
N VAL A 378 -4.21 5.02 0.47
CA VAL A 378 -3.23 4.80 1.55
C VAL A 378 -3.82 3.96 2.69
N VAL A 379 -5.04 4.28 3.12
CA VAL A 379 -5.72 3.59 4.23
C VAL A 379 -6.10 2.17 3.87
N ASP A 380 -6.63 1.92 2.66
CA ASP A 380 -6.99 0.56 2.22
C ASP A 380 -5.75 -0.36 2.22
N ARG A 381 -4.61 0.13 1.73
CA ARG A 381 -3.35 -0.64 1.77
C ARG A 381 -2.77 -0.79 3.17
N ALA A 382 -2.93 0.21 4.03
CA ALA A 382 -2.55 0.09 5.42
C ALA A 382 -3.41 -0.95 6.17
N LEU A 383 -4.72 -1.00 5.90
CA LEU A 383 -5.64 -2.01 6.44
C LEU A 383 -5.24 -3.42 6.00
N ASP A 384 -4.94 -3.63 4.72
CA ASP A 384 -4.46 -4.92 4.21
C ASP A 384 -3.21 -5.40 4.96
N ARG A 385 -2.28 -4.48 5.25
CA ARG A 385 -1.06 -4.78 6.01
C ARG A 385 -1.37 -5.13 7.47
N VAL A 386 -2.27 -4.40 8.12
CA VAL A 386 -2.74 -4.72 9.48
C VAL A 386 -3.42 -6.09 9.52
N HIS A 387 -4.32 -6.37 8.58
CA HIS A 387 -5.01 -7.66 8.48
C HIS A 387 -4.04 -8.82 8.24
N MET A 388 -2.99 -8.61 7.45
CA MET A 388 -1.95 -9.62 7.25
C MET A 388 -1.19 -9.94 8.54
N GLU A 389 -0.78 -8.92 9.31
CA GLU A 389 -0.12 -9.15 10.60
C GLU A 389 -1.06 -9.81 11.61
N ARG A 390 -2.34 -9.41 11.66
CA ARG A 390 -3.36 -10.08 12.48
C ARG A 390 -3.54 -11.55 12.09
N ALA A 391 -3.55 -11.87 10.78
CA ALA A 391 -3.62 -13.24 10.31
C ALA A 391 -2.40 -14.07 10.76
N LYS A 392 -1.18 -13.49 10.74
CA LYS A 392 0.03 -14.13 11.28
C LYS A 392 -0.09 -14.40 12.77
N PHE A 393 -0.61 -13.45 13.55
CA PHE A 393 -0.85 -13.66 14.98
C PHE A 393 -1.92 -14.72 15.24
N GLY A 394 -3.02 -14.75 14.49
CA GLY A 394 -4.05 -15.79 14.59
C GLY A 394 -3.49 -17.19 14.31
N ALA A 395 -2.67 -17.33 13.26
CA ALA A 395 -1.97 -18.58 12.95
C ALA A 395 -0.99 -18.98 14.06
N LEU A 396 -0.25 -18.01 14.62
CA LEU A 396 0.66 -18.24 15.75
C LEU A 396 -0.10 -18.70 17.00
N MET A 397 -1.20 -18.05 17.36
CA MET A 397 -2.03 -18.43 18.50
C MET A 397 -2.55 -19.87 18.35
N SER A 398 -3.09 -20.21 17.17
CA SER A 398 -3.53 -21.57 16.85
C SER A 398 -2.40 -22.59 17.02
N ARG A 399 -1.22 -22.30 16.48
CA ARG A 399 -0.03 -23.13 16.63
C ARG A 399 0.41 -23.28 18.09
N MET A 400 0.39 -22.19 18.87
CA MET A 400 0.79 -22.23 20.28
C MET A 400 -0.19 -23.03 21.14
N ASN A 401 -1.51 -22.94 20.89
CA ASN A 401 -2.49 -23.78 21.58
C ASN A 401 -2.22 -25.28 21.36
N VAL A 402 -1.99 -25.69 20.09
CA VAL A 402 -1.63 -27.08 19.76
C VAL A 402 -0.32 -27.50 20.45
N VAL A 403 0.68 -26.62 20.49
CA VAL A 403 1.95 -26.89 21.19
C VAL A 403 1.73 -27.05 22.68
N ILE A 404 0.93 -26.18 23.32
CA ILE A 404 0.60 -26.24 24.75
C ILE A 404 -0.11 -27.55 25.09
N ASP A 405 -1.10 -27.97 24.30
CA ASP A 405 -1.86 -29.20 24.51
C ASP A 405 -0.96 -30.44 24.38
N ASN A 406 -0.10 -30.46 23.36
CA ASN A 406 0.85 -31.54 23.15
C ASN A 406 1.88 -31.61 24.30
N LEU A 407 2.50 -30.49 24.67
CA LEU A 407 3.46 -30.43 25.78
C LEU A 407 2.81 -30.83 27.11
N THR A 408 1.53 -30.49 27.32
CA THR A 408 0.78 -30.89 28.52
C THR A 408 0.59 -32.40 28.54
N THR A 409 0.23 -33.01 27.41
CA THR A 409 0.07 -34.46 27.26
C THR A 409 1.39 -35.21 27.47
N ILE A 410 2.49 -34.71 26.87
CA ILE A 410 3.84 -35.26 27.06
C ILE A 410 4.25 -35.16 28.53
N SER A 411 4.03 -34.01 29.17
CA SER A 411 4.34 -33.78 30.58
C SER A 411 3.55 -34.73 31.50
N GLN A 412 2.25 -34.95 31.25
CA GLN A 412 1.43 -35.90 31.99
C GLN A 412 1.93 -37.34 31.82
N SER A 413 2.22 -37.76 30.58
CA SER A 413 2.72 -39.10 30.26
C SER A 413 4.10 -39.37 30.87
N GLN A 414 4.98 -38.37 30.85
CA GLN A 414 6.30 -38.45 31.45
C GLN A 414 6.22 -38.48 32.98
N ARG A 415 5.33 -37.70 33.60
CA ARG A 415 5.06 -37.78 35.05
C ARG A 415 4.52 -39.15 35.45
N ALA A 416 3.56 -39.70 34.71
CA ALA A 416 3.04 -41.05 34.97
C ALA A 416 4.13 -42.12 34.83
N SER A 417 4.99 -42.00 33.83
CA SER A 417 6.12 -42.92 33.64
C SER A 417 7.18 -42.77 34.73
N LYS A 418 7.49 -41.54 35.13
CA LYS A 418 8.41 -41.24 36.24
C LYS A 418 7.87 -41.77 37.57
N SER A 419 6.57 -41.62 37.83
CA SER A 419 5.89 -42.18 39.00
C SER A 419 6.02 -43.71 39.05
N ARG A 420 5.76 -44.41 37.95
CA ARG A 420 5.97 -45.88 37.87
C ARG A 420 7.40 -46.34 38.15
N ILE A 421 8.40 -45.51 37.88
CA ILE A 421 9.82 -45.87 38.04
C ILE A 421 10.35 -45.47 39.42
N LEU A 422 9.97 -44.30 39.91
CA LEU A 422 10.55 -43.70 41.13
C LEU A 422 9.68 -43.89 42.36
N ASP A 423 8.36 -43.93 42.22
CA ASP A 423 7.49 -44.08 43.37
C ASP A 423 7.53 -45.52 43.87
N ALA A 424 7.71 -45.68 45.17
CA ALA A 424 7.66 -46.99 45.79
C ALA A 424 6.21 -47.47 45.83
N ASP A 425 5.99 -48.72 45.42
CA ASP A 425 4.72 -49.40 45.66
C ASP A 425 4.55 -49.59 47.18
N PHE A 426 3.71 -48.74 47.78
CA PHE A 426 3.43 -48.73 49.21
C PHE A 426 2.96 -50.09 49.72
N ALA A 427 2.21 -50.86 48.93
CA ALA A 427 1.74 -52.17 49.34
C ALA A 427 2.91 -53.15 49.47
N LYS A 428 3.81 -53.15 48.49
CA LYS A 428 5.01 -54.00 48.50
C LYS A 428 5.99 -53.57 49.59
N GLU A 429 6.28 -52.29 49.71
CA GLU A 429 7.26 -51.79 50.68
C GLU A 429 6.77 -51.91 52.13
N SER A 430 5.47 -51.71 52.38
CA SER A 430 4.87 -51.95 53.70
C SER A 430 4.95 -53.43 54.09
N SER A 431 4.73 -54.35 53.14
CA SER A 431 4.89 -55.79 53.40
C SER A 431 6.35 -56.17 53.70
N ARG A 432 7.30 -55.53 53.00
CA ARG A 432 8.74 -55.73 53.20
C ARG A 432 9.19 -55.17 54.54
N LEU A 433 8.72 -53.98 54.91
CA LEU A 433 8.97 -53.35 56.21
C LEU A 433 8.42 -54.22 57.35
N ALA A 434 7.16 -54.67 57.25
CA ALA A 434 6.56 -55.57 58.24
C ALA A 434 7.33 -56.89 58.35
N LYS A 435 7.74 -57.49 57.22
CA LYS A 435 8.59 -58.69 57.21
C LYS A 435 9.95 -58.43 57.86
N SER A 436 10.60 -57.31 57.57
CA SER A 436 11.87 -56.91 58.18
C SER A 436 11.74 -56.68 59.68
N GLN A 437 10.66 -56.05 60.14
CA GLN A 437 10.37 -55.87 61.57
C GLN A 437 10.13 -57.22 62.28
N ILE A 438 9.35 -58.12 61.67
CA ILE A 438 9.15 -59.48 62.19
C ILE A 438 10.46 -60.27 62.24
N LEU A 439 11.30 -60.17 61.20
CA LEU A 439 12.60 -60.82 61.16
C LEU A 439 13.57 -60.25 62.20
N GLN A 440 13.59 -58.93 62.42
CA GLN A 440 14.39 -58.32 63.47
C GLN A 440 13.93 -58.76 64.87
N GLN A 441 12.62 -58.81 65.13
CA GLN A 441 12.07 -59.35 66.37
C GLN A 441 12.37 -60.85 66.54
N SER A 442 12.27 -61.63 65.47
CA SER A 442 12.60 -63.07 65.46
C SER A 442 14.09 -63.32 65.67
N ALA A 443 14.96 -62.51 65.06
CA ALA A 443 16.41 -62.58 65.25
C ALA A 443 16.80 -62.19 66.69
N MET A 444 16.18 -61.16 67.26
CA MET A 444 16.37 -60.84 68.69
C MET A 444 15.94 -61.99 69.59
N ASN A 445 14.80 -62.64 69.32
CA ASN A 445 14.32 -63.81 70.08
C ASN A 445 15.22 -65.04 69.89
N MET A 446 15.71 -65.29 68.67
CA MET A 446 16.66 -66.38 68.39
C MET A 446 18.02 -66.13 69.03
N ILE A 447 18.52 -64.88 69.07
CA ILE A 447 19.73 -64.53 69.82
C ILE A 447 19.49 -64.75 71.33
N ALA A 448 18.33 -64.37 71.85
CA ALA A 448 17.94 -64.65 73.24
C ALA A 448 17.82 -66.16 73.55
N GLN A 449 17.45 -66.99 72.57
CA GLN A 449 17.37 -68.45 72.74
C GLN A 449 18.73 -69.14 72.56
N ALA A 450 19.54 -68.68 71.59
CA ALA A 450 20.90 -69.16 71.35
C ALA A 450 21.82 -68.89 72.56
N SER A 451 21.68 -67.72 73.19
CA SER A 451 22.37 -67.36 74.43
C SER A 451 21.96 -68.25 75.62
N ARG A 452 20.70 -68.70 75.70
CA ARG A 452 20.26 -69.70 76.69
C ARG A 452 20.80 -71.10 76.42
N THR A 453 20.88 -71.54 75.17
CA THR A 453 21.53 -72.83 74.84
C THR A 453 23.03 -72.83 75.12
N MET A 454 23.72 -71.69 74.95
CA MET A 454 25.12 -71.57 75.38
C MET A 454 25.27 -71.64 76.91
N GLN A 455 24.29 -71.16 77.69
CA GLN A 455 24.25 -71.37 79.14
C GLN A 455 24.05 -72.85 79.51
N ASN A 456 23.23 -73.60 78.76
CA ASN A 456 23.06 -75.05 78.99
C ASN A 456 24.34 -75.86 78.76
N VAL A 457 25.23 -75.41 77.86
CA VAL A 457 26.54 -76.06 77.65
C VAL A 457 27.49 -75.81 78.82
N LEU A 458 27.42 -74.65 79.48
CA LEU A 458 28.19 -74.39 80.71
C LEU A 458 27.71 -75.26 81.89
N VAL A 459 26.43 -75.59 81.96
CA VAL A 459 25.89 -76.51 82.98
C VAL A 459 26.40 -77.94 82.77
N LEU A 460 26.65 -78.35 81.53
CA LEU A 460 27.18 -79.69 81.20
C LEU A 460 28.68 -79.87 81.55
N PHE A 461 29.43 -78.77 81.74
CA PHE A 461 30.83 -78.81 82.19
C PHE A 461 31.00 -78.58 83.70
N GLN A 462 29.91 -78.42 84.47
CA GLN A 462 29.93 -78.20 85.92
C GLN A 462 29.20 -79.29 86.73
N GLY A 463 28.72 -80.36 86.09
CA GLY A 463 28.30 -81.60 86.75
C GLY A 463 29.23 -82.74 86.36
#